data_AF-A0A1I4YWB6-F1
#
_entry.id   AF-A0A1I4YWB6-F1
#
_cell.length_a   1.000
_cell.length_b   1.000
_cell.length_c   1.000
_cell.angle_alpha   90.00
_cell.angle_beta   90.00
_cell.angle_gamma   90.00
#
_symmetry.space_group_name_H-M   'P 1'
#
loop_
_entity.id
_entity.type
_entity.pdbx_description
1 polymer ?
#
loop_
_entity_poly.entity_id
_entity_poly.type
_entity_poly.pdbx_seq_one_letter_code
_entity_poly.pdbx_strand_id
1 'polypeptide(L)'
;MGLFESIFDLSYLILVIGFGVRLLLLKDKGAKLFGLMGVLLGAGDAFHLIPRVISHLSEGGFEANATALSWGQFVTSLTMTLFYLLYYYYYKRQTQKGTKLKDILVYVLVLGRIILVLLPQNEWGSIPGNYTFGILRNIPFALLGLLLIKWSWDERTKDGMKHMAVLIFFSFILYAPVVLWAQAYPWVGAFMMPKTVAYLLLVYVGFKHYVKEFRVQSLIELSFASLILGLVGGVFYREFTKVYGFTDSTYLGKVHVHALVLGFLSLLVFYSIVSRSNKKDLTKSLRRPIYLWVSGLLLSIVMMMIHGIIEVTGNYYGSAPEAAISGIAGMGHILLSVGIVWSMLILSREDVKNS
;
A
#
# COMPACT_ATOMS: atom_id res chain seq x y z
N MET A 1 -2.81 -2.52 -20.96
CA MET A 1 -1.96 -2.88 -19.80
C MET A 1 -2.01 -1.79 -18.71
N GLY A 2 -1.87 -0.51 -19.08
CA GLY A 2 -1.86 0.63 -18.14
C GLY A 2 -3.05 0.70 -17.16
N LEU A 3 -4.30 0.48 -17.59
CA LEU A 3 -5.44 0.49 -16.66
C LEU A 3 -5.31 -0.58 -15.56
N PHE A 4 -4.93 -1.81 -15.93
CA PHE A 4 -4.79 -2.90 -14.97
C PHE A 4 -3.68 -2.62 -13.96
N GLU A 5 -2.53 -2.11 -14.43
CA GLU A 5 -1.44 -1.69 -13.54
C GLU A 5 -1.87 -0.54 -12.64
N SER A 6 -2.61 0.45 -13.15
CA SER A 6 -3.09 1.56 -12.34
C SER A 6 -4.09 1.13 -11.25
N ILE A 7 -5.01 0.22 -11.57
CA ILE A 7 -5.91 -0.39 -10.57
C ILE A 7 -5.09 -1.14 -9.51
N PHE A 8 -4.10 -1.94 -9.95
CA PHE A 8 -3.24 -2.69 -9.06
C PHE A 8 -2.45 -1.78 -8.12
N ASP A 9 -1.85 -0.71 -8.62
CA ASP A 9 -1.02 0.22 -7.86
C ASP A 9 -1.81 0.97 -6.79
N LEU A 10 -2.96 1.53 -7.18
CA LEU A 10 -3.82 2.23 -6.25
C LEU A 10 -4.39 1.27 -5.19
N SER A 11 -4.77 0.06 -5.60
CA SER A 11 -5.23 -0.99 -4.66
C SER A 11 -4.13 -1.38 -3.68
N TYR A 12 -2.89 -1.57 -4.18
CA TYR A 12 -1.71 -1.88 -3.38
C TYR A 12 -1.44 -0.80 -2.33
N LEU A 13 -1.40 0.47 -2.75
CA LEU A 13 -1.15 1.60 -1.86
C LEU A 13 -2.18 1.67 -0.73
N ILE A 14 -3.46 1.58 -1.07
CA ILE A 14 -4.54 1.63 -0.08
C ILE A 14 -4.45 0.43 0.89
N LEU A 15 -4.17 -0.77 0.38
CA LEU A 15 -4.07 -1.97 1.22
C LEU A 15 -2.87 -1.94 2.15
N VAL A 16 -1.67 -1.60 1.65
CA VAL A 16 -0.43 -1.57 2.46
C VAL A 16 -0.53 -0.50 3.54
N ILE A 17 -0.97 0.71 3.18
CA ILE A 17 -1.17 1.80 4.15
C ILE A 17 -2.27 1.40 5.14
N GLY A 18 -3.38 0.84 4.65
CA GLY A 18 -4.49 0.38 5.48
C GLY A 18 -4.06 -0.67 6.52
N PHE A 19 -3.31 -1.70 6.12
CA PHE A 19 -2.76 -2.68 7.06
C PHE A 19 -1.77 -2.04 8.04
N GLY A 20 -0.90 -1.14 7.56
CA GLY A 20 0.05 -0.41 8.39
C GLY A 20 -0.62 0.42 9.48
N VAL A 21 -1.60 1.25 9.12
CA VAL A 21 -2.39 2.06 10.04
C VAL A 21 -3.08 1.20 11.08
N ARG A 22 -3.72 0.10 10.66
CA ARG A 22 -4.43 -0.79 11.60
C ARG A 22 -3.48 -1.41 12.62
N LEU A 23 -2.27 -1.77 12.21
CA LEU A 23 -1.23 -2.26 13.13
C LEU A 23 -0.75 -1.18 14.11
N LEU A 24 -0.66 0.08 13.67
CA LEU A 24 -0.27 1.20 14.55
C LEU A 24 -1.28 1.48 15.67
N LEU A 25 -2.55 1.15 15.46
CA LEU A 25 -3.61 1.29 16.45
C LEU A 25 -3.59 0.20 17.53
N LEU A 26 -2.83 -0.89 17.32
CA LEU A 26 -2.66 -1.92 18.34
C LEU A 26 -1.74 -1.45 19.46
N LYS A 27 -1.96 -1.96 20.68
CA LYS A 27 -1.11 -1.65 21.85
C LYS A 27 0.26 -2.32 21.79
N ASP A 28 0.40 -3.43 21.06
CA ASP A 28 1.64 -4.20 20.99
C ASP A 28 2.76 -3.42 20.28
N LYS A 29 3.94 -3.36 20.89
CA LYS A 29 5.09 -2.62 20.34
C LYS A 29 5.63 -3.24 19.04
N GLY A 30 5.56 -4.56 18.91
CA GLY A 30 5.97 -5.27 17.69
C GLY A 30 5.00 -4.99 16.53
N ALA A 31 3.70 -4.98 16.82
CA ALA A 31 2.66 -4.58 15.87
C ALA A 31 2.90 -3.14 15.39
N LYS A 32 3.16 -2.19 16.29
CA LYS A 32 3.46 -0.80 15.91
C LYS A 32 4.69 -0.67 15.03
N LEU A 33 5.77 -1.40 15.35
CA LEU A 33 6.98 -1.40 14.52
C LEU A 33 6.67 -1.90 13.09
N PHE A 34 5.91 -2.99 12.97
CA PHE A 34 5.53 -3.54 11.68
C PHE A 34 4.50 -2.66 10.95
N GLY A 35 3.62 -1.98 11.70
CA GLY A 35 2.70 -0.98 11.17
C GLY A 35 3.43 0.21 10.56
N LEU A 36 4.49 0.69 11.23
CA LEU A 36 5.37 1.74 10.70
C LEU A 36 6.05 1.29 9.41
N MET A 37 6.50 0.04 9.33
CA MET A 37 7.05 -0.52 8.08
C MET A 37 6.03 -0.47 6.94
N GLY A 38 4.78 -0.89 7.19
CA GLY A 38 3.71 -0.85 6.18
C GLY A 38 3.41 0.57 5.72
N VAL A 39 3.24 1.52 6.64
CA VAL A 39 2.98 2.93 6.29
C VAL A 39 4.16 3.55 5.55
N LEU A 40 5.40 3.31 5.99
CA LEU A 40 6.61 3.82 5.34
C LEU A 40 6.76 3.29 3.91
N LEU A 41 6.50 1.99 3.71
CA LEU A 41 6.52 1.35 2.39
C LEU A 41 5.47 1.96 1.47
N GLY A 42 4.20 1.99 1.89
CA GLY A 42 3.12 2.53 1.07
C GLY A 42 3.27 4.03 0.78
N ALA A 43 3.63 4.83 1.78
CA ALA A 43 3.85 6.27 1.60
C ALA A 43 5.08 6.56 0.71
N GLY A 44 6.15 5.79 0.85
CA GLY A 44 7.33 5.90 -0.01
C GLY A 44 7.04 5.53 -1.46
N ASP A 45 6.39 4.38 -1.67
CA ASP A 45 6.03 3.90 -3.01
C ASP A 45 5.04 4.85 -3.70
N ALA A 46 4.19 5.56 -2.96
CA ALA A 46 3.25 6.52 -3.53
C ALA A 46 3.94 7.60 -4.37
N PHE A 47 5.16 8.04 -3.99
CA PHE A 47 5.92 9.04 -4.74
C PHE A 47 6.34 8.57 -6.13
N HIS A 48 6.38 7.26 -6.39
CA HIS A 48 6.67 6.73 -7.72
C HIS A 48 5.43 6.12 -8.40
N LEU A 49 4.52 5.52 -7.62
CA LEU A 49 3.33 4.82 -8.11
C LEU A 49 2.27 5.80 -8.58
N ILE A 50 2.05 6.92 -7.87
CA ILE A 50 1.08 7.93 -8.30
C ILE A 50 1.52 8.57 -9.62
N PRO A 51 2.77 9.04 -9.80
CA PRO A 51 3.25 9.50 -11.10
C PRO A 51 3.13 8.43 -12.20
N ARG A 52 3.38 7.15 -11.88
CA ARG A 52 3.20 6.05 -12.85
C ARG A 52 1.74 5.88 -13.28
N VAL A 53 0.81 5.94 -12.33
CA VAL A 53 -0.64 5.90 -12.63
C VAL A 53 -1.01 7.07 -13.54
N ILE A 54 -0.51 8.28 -13.24
CA ILE A 54 -0.74 9.47 -14.07
C ILE A 54 -0.14 9.28 -15.48
N SER A 55 1.07 8.72 -15.59
CA SER A 55 1.70 8.40 -16.88
C SER A 55 0.88 7.44 -17.72
N HIS A 56 0.22 6.45 -17.11
CA HIS A 56 -0.67 5.55 -17.85
C HIS A 56 -1.96 6.21 -18.33
N LEU A 57 -2.39 7.29 -17.67
CA LEU A 57 -3.70 7.92 -17.81
C LEU A 57 -3.61 9.36 -18.35
N SER A 58 -2.50 9.73 -18.98
CA SER A 58 -2.31 11.06 -19.60
C SER A 58 -1.65 10.92 -20.97
N GLU A 59 -1.97 11.84 -21.90
CA GLU A 59 -1.47 11.79 -23.29
C GLU A 59 0.07 11.83 -23.38
N GLY A 60 0.71 12.59 -22.49
CA GLY A 60 2.17 12.73 -22.44
C GLY A 60 2.92 11.51 -21.88
N GLY A 61 2.20 10.50 -21.39
CA GLY A 61 2.78 9.22 -21.02
C GLY A 61 3.86 9.30 -19.93
N PHE A 62 4.85 8.40 -20.03
CA PHE A 62 6.01 8.36 -19.13
C PHE A 62 7.01 9.49 -19.39
N GLU A 63 7.06 10.04 -20.60
CA GLU A 63 7.99 11.12 -20.97
C GLU A 63 7.61 12.43 -20.27
N ALA A 64 6.35 12.82 -20.33
CA ALA A 64 5.87 14.05 -19.67
C ALA A 64 5.99 14.01 -18.14
N ASN A 65 6.04 12.81 -17.56
CA ASN A 65 6.12 12.60 -16.12
C ASN A 65 7.51 12.12 -15.65
N ALA A 66 8.51 12.17 -16.53
CA ALA A 66 9.85 11.62 -16.28
C ALA A 66 10.49 12.18 -15.00
N THR A 67 10.41 13.49 -14.79
CA THR A 67 10.96 14.16 -13.61
C THR A 67 10.31 13.65 -12.32
N ALA A 68 8.98 13.57 -12.29
CA ALA A 68 8.23 13.10 -11.11
C ALA A 68 8.53 11.62 -10.81
N LEU A 69 8.61 10.78 -11.85
CA LEU A 69 9.00 9.38 -11.73
C LEU A 69 10.43 9.21 -11.20
N SER A 70 11.37 10.02 -11.68
CA SER A 70 12.78 10.00 -11.25
C SER A 70 12.93 10.38 -9.77
N TRP A 71 12.29 11.47 -9.33
CA TRP A 71 12.24 11.83 -7.91
C TRP A 71 11.45 10.83 -7.06
N GLY A 72 10.44 10.19 -7.62
CA GLY A 72 9.74 9.07 -6.99
C GLY A 72 10.66 7.89 -6.69
N GLN A 73 11.54 7.53 -7.64
CA GLN A 73 12.55 6.49 -7.44
C GLN A 73 13.59 6.88 -6.39
N PHE A 74 13.95 8.16 -6.28
CA PHE A 74 14.81 8.66 -5.22
C PHE A 74 14.18 8.43 -3.84
N VAL A 75 12.95 8.90 -3.64
CA VAL A 75 12.23 8.74 -2.37
C VAL A 75 12.07 7.25 -2.03
N THR A 76 11.67 6.45 -3.01
CA THR A 76 11.50 5.00 -2.85
C THR A 76 12.82 4.31 -2.47
N SER A 77 13.95 4.75 -3.03
CA SER A 77 15.27 4.19 -2.68
C SER A 77 15.61 4.44 -1.21
N LEU A 78 15.30 5.63 -0.69
CA LEU A 78 15.49 5.96 0.73
C LEU A 78 14.51 5.18 1.62
N THR A 79 13.21 5.21 1.31
CA THR A 79 12.18 4.56 2.12
C THR A 79 12.36 3.04 2.17
N MET A 80 12.74 2.41 1.05
CA MET A 80 13.08 0.97 1.03
C MET A 80 14.30 0.64 1.89
N THR A 81 15.29 1.53 1.95
CA THR A 81 16.45 1.35 2.84
C THR A 81 16.00 1.37 4.30
N LEU A 82 15.19 2.36 4.66
CA LEU A 82 14.64 2.50 6.01
C LEU A 82 13.67 1.35 6.35
N PHE A 83 12.89 0.86 5.39
CA PHE A 83 12.02 -0.30 5.54
C PHE A 83 12.80 -1.54 6.00
N TYR A 84 13.93 -1.84 5.35
CA TYR A 84 14.75 -3.00 5.74
C TYR A 84 15.54 -2.78 7.04
N LEU A 85 15.86 -1.54 7.37
CA LEU A 85 16.37 -1.20 8.70
C LEU A 85 15.30 -1.47 9.79
N LEU A 86 14.06 -1.06 9.57
CA LEU A 86 12.95 -1.37 10.47
C LEU A 86 12.66 -2.88 10.53
N TYR A 87 12.74 -3.58 9.39
CA TYR A 87 12.65 -5.04 9.35
C TYR A 87 13.75 -5.69 10.20
N TYR A 88 14.98 -5.17 10.17
CA TYR A 88 16.05 -5.68 11.02
C TYR A 88 15.73 -5.50 12.52
N TYR A 89 15.15 -4.36 12.93
CA TYR A 89 14.67 -4.19 14.30
C TYR A 89 13.54 -5.16 14.65
N TYR A 90 12.64 -5.43 13.70
CA TYR A 90 11.60 -6.44 13.87
C TYR A 90 12.22 -7.84 14.05
N TYR A 91 13.18 -8.22 13.21
CA TYR A 91 13.95 -9.45 13.34
C TYR A 91 14.60 -9.58 14.72
N LYS A 92 15.30 -8.53 15.20
CA LYS A 92 15.93 -8.53 16.53
C LYS A 92 14.90 -8.77 17.63
N ARG A 93 13.73 -8.13 17.52
CA ARG A 93 12.65 -8.26 18.50
C ARG A 93 12.07 -9.68 18.53
N GLN A 94 11.74 -10.25 17.37
CA GLN A 94 11.07 -11.57 17.32
C GLN A 94 11.99 -12.72 17.63
N THR A 95 13.27 -12.61 17.26
CA THR A 95 14.23 -13.70 17.41
C THR A 95 15.07 -13.58 18.67
N GLN A 96 15.16 -12.37 19.25
CA GLN A 96 16.09 -12.01 20.32
C GLN A 96 17.57 -12.26 19.95
N LYS A 97 17.90 -12.39 18.65
CA LYS A 97 19.25 -12.72 18.13
C LYS A 97 19.99 -11.54 17.49
N GLY A 98 19.94 -10.37 18.12
CA GLY A 98 20.77 -9.24 17.76
C GLY A 98 22.21 -9.41 18.25
N THR A 99 23.21 -9.16 17.40
CA THR A 99 24.62 -9.11 17.80
C THR A 99 25.25 -7.80 17.33
N LYS A 100 26.31 -7.34 18.00
CA LYS A 100 27.05 -6.14 17.58
C LYS A 100 27.53 -6.22 16.13
N LEU A 101 27.96 -7.41 15.69
CA LEU A 101 28.37 -7.63 14.30
C LEU A 101 27.21 -7.42 13.32
N LYS A 102 26.02 -7.98 13.60
CA LYS A 102 24.84 -7.77 12.74
C LYS A 102 24.44 -6.30 12.70
N ASP A 103 24.49 -5.60 13.84
CA ASP A 103 24.18 -4.17 13.94
C ASP A 103 25.13 -3.35 13.06
N ILE A 104 26.45 -3.58 13.16
CA ILE A 104 27.46 -2.89 12.35
C ILE A 104 27.25 -3.15 10.86
N LEU A 105 27.05 -4.42 10.46
CA LEU A 105 26.82 -4.79 9.05
C LEU A 105 25.61 -4.06 8.48
N VAL A 106 24.49 -4.05 9.20
CA VAL A 106 23.27 -3.37 8.76
C VAL A 106 23.48 -1.87 8.66
N TYR A 107 24.08 -1.23 9.67
CA TYR A 107 24.28 0.22 9.67
C TYR A 107 25.25 0.69 8.59
N VAL A 108 26.34 -0.04 8.35
CA VAL A 108 27.28 0.29 7.27
C VAL A 108 26.61 0.17 5.90
N LEU A 109 25.82 -0.88 5.65
CA LEU A 109 25.12 -1.06 4.38
C LEU A 109 24.02 -0.01 4.17
N VAL A 110 23.27 0.31 5.22
CA VAL A 110 22.23 1.36 5.19
C VAL A 110 22.85 2.72 4.94
N LEU A 111 23.89 3.11 5.69
CA LEU A 111 24.56 4.39 5.54
C LEU A 111 25.23 4.49 4.16
N GLY A 112 25.92 3.43 3.73
CA GLY A 112 26.52 3.35 2.40
C GLY A 112 25.49 3.54 1.30
N ARG A 113 24.32 2.91 1.40
CA ARG A 113 23.22 3.11 0.44
C ARG A 113 22.68 4.54 0.46
N ILE A 114 22.45 5.12 1.64
CA ILE A 114 21.94 6.49 1.76
C ILE A 114 22.92 7.47 1.10
N ILE A 115 24.22 7.36 1.39
CA ILE A 115 25.26 8.19 0.76
C ILE A 115 25.20 8.01 -0.75
N LEU A 116 25.22 6.78 -1.26
CA LEU A 116 25.17 6.51 -2.69
C LEU A 116 23.90 7.04 -3.38
N VAL A 117 22.76 7.08 -2.69
CA VAL A 117 21.50 7.62 -3.21
C VAL A 117 21.52 9.16 -3.25
N LEU A 118 22.17 9.81 -2.28
CA LEU A 118 22.27 11.28 -2.19
C LEU A 118 23.28 11.90 -3.16
N LEU A 119 24.19 11.10 -3.70
CA LEU A 119 25.21 11.57 -4.63
C LEU A 119 24.56 12.13 -5.93
N PRO A 120 24.99 13.31 -6.43
CA PRO A 120 24.39 13.94 -7.60
C PRO A 120 24.55 13.13 -8.90
N GLN A 121 25.54 12.23 -8.95
CA GLN A 121 25.80 11.33 -10.08
C GLN A 121 24.66 10.34 -10.36
N ASN A 122 23.66 10.23 -9.49
CA ASN A 122 22.43 9.50 -9.80
C ASN A 122 21.59 10.18 -10.88
N GLU A 123 21.80 11.48 -11.13
CA GLU A 123 21.06 12.28 -12.12
C GLU A 123 19.54 12.25 -11.84
N TRP A 124 19.16 12.45 -10.58
CA TRP A 124 17.75 12.55 -10.21
C TRP A 124 17.07 13.72 -10.93
N GLY A 125 15.82 13.50 -11.37
CA GLY A 125 15.07 14.44 -12.18
C GLY A 125 15.11 14.16 -13.68
N SER A 126 15.96 13.24 -14.16
CA SER A 126 15.95 12.74 -15.54
C SER A 126 15.56 11.26 -15.61
N ILE A 127 15.05 10.82 -16.77
CA ILE A 127 14.87 9.41 -17.14
C ILE A 127 15.45 9.18 -18.55
N PRO A 128 16.25 8.13 -18.78
CA PRO A 128 16.81 7.25 -17.75
C PRO A 128 17.88 7.98 -16.94
N GLY A 129 17.86 7.79 -15.61
CA GLY A 129 18.97 8.25 -14.76
C GLY A 129 20.24 7.42 -14.98
N ASN A 130 21.32 7.76 -14.28
CA ASN A 130 22.62 7.14 -14.46
C ASN A 130 22.62 5.62 -14.15
N TYR A 131 22.88 4.78 -15.16
CA TYR A 131 22.85 3.32 -15.06
C TYR A 131 23.84 2.79 -14.02
N THR A 132 25.10 3.24 -14.08
CA THR A 132 26.18 2.78 -13.20
C THR A 132 25.87 3.10 -11.75
N PHE A 133 25.44 4.33 -11.44
CA PHE A 133 25.02 4.70 -10.09
C PHE A 133 23.74 3.97 -9.66
N GLY A 134 22.85 3.65 -10.60
CA GLY A 134 21.72 2.76 -10.40
C GLY A 134 22.11 1.38 -9.89
N ILE A 135 23.19 0.79 -10.42
CA ILE A 135 23.76 -0.48 -9.92
C ILE A 135 24.44 -0.27 -8.58
N LEU A 136 25.35 0.72 -8.48
CA LEU A 136 26.17 0.95 -7.28
C LEU A 136 25.32 1.14 -6.02
N ARG A 137 24.28 1.98 -6.08
CA ARG A 137 23.38 2.22 -4.92
C ARG A 137 22.55 0.99 -4.52
N ASN A 138 22.41 0.02 -5.42
CA ASN A 138 21.69 -1.23 -5.16
C ASN A 138 22.59 -2.38 -4.70
N ILE A 139 23.92 -2.27 -4.80
CA ILE A 139 24.84 -3.28 -4.25
C ILE A 139 24.69 -3.38 -2.71
N PRO A 140 24.78 -2.29 -1.91
CA PRO A 140 24.57 -2.40 -0.47
C PRO A 140 23.17 -2.90 -0.12
N PHE A 141 22.17 -2.57 -0.94
CA PHE A 141 20.80 -3.04 -0.76
C PHE A 141 20.66 -4.55 -0.94
N ALA A 142 21.25 -5.09 -2.02
CA ALA A 142 21.24 -6.50 -2.31
C ALA A 142 21.95 -7.29 -1.21
N LEU A 143 23.11 -6.79 -0.74
CA LEU A 143 23.83 -7.40 0.38
C LEU A 143 23.00 -7.39 1.67
N LEU A 144 22.35 -6.27 2.00
CA LEU A 144 21.44 -6.18 3.15
C LEU A 144 20.29 -7.19 3.02
N GLY A 145 19.68 -7.27 1.83
CA GLY A 145 18.65 -8.26 1.51
C GLY A 145 19.11 -9.69 1.75
N LEU A 146 20.27 -10.08 1.21
CA LEU A 146 20.85 -11.41 1.37
C LEU A 146 21.10 -11.77 2.84
N LEU A 147 21.64 -10.84 3.63
CA LEU A 147 21.84 -11.03 5.06
C LEU A 147 20.52 -11.27 5.79
N LEU A 148 19.51 -10.43 5.53
CA LEU A 148 18.20 -10.52 6.17
C LEU A 148 17.44 -11.79 5.74
N ILE A 149 17.54 -12.21 4.47
CA ILE A 149 16.98 -13.48 3.99
C ILE A 149 17.61 -14.64 4.77
N LYS A 150 18.94 -14.69 4.83
CA LYS A 150 19.67 -15.75 5.53
C LYS A 150 19.26 -15.81 7.01
N TRP A 151 19.37 -14.70 7.73
CA TRP A 151 19.05 -14.67 9.16
C TRP A 151 17.59 -15.00 9.45
N SER A 152 16.68 -14.59 8.59
CA SER A 152 15.25 -14.89 8.75
C SER A 152 14.92 -16.34 8.39
N TRP A 153 15.68 -16.95 7.49
CA TRP A 153 15.55 -18.37 7.15
C TRP A 153 15.99 -19.26 8.31
N ASP A 154 17.10 -18.91 8.95
CA ASP A 154 17.62 -19.60 10.13
C ASP A 154 16.60 -19.56 11.29
N GLU A 155 15.87 -18.45 11.42
CA GLU A 155 14.86 -18.23 12.48
C GLU A 155 13.41 -18.43 12.01
N ARG A 156 13.17 -19.11 10.88
CA ARG A 156 11.83 -19.24 10.26
C ARG A 156 10.78 -19.94 11.12
N THR A 157 11.20 -20.67 12.15
CA THR A 157 10.32 -21.36 13.11
C THR A 157 9.86 -20.46 14.25
N LYS A 158 10.49 -19.30 14.45
CA LYS A 158 10.08 -18.31 15.45
C LYS A 158 8.75 -17.68 15.06
N ASP A 159 7.95 -17.36 16.07
CA ASP A 159 6.66 -16.70 15.86
C ASP A 159 6.86 -15.34 15.16
N GLY A 160 6.01 -15.04 14.19
CA GLY A 160 6.12 -13.84 13.36
C GLY A 160 7.24 -13.85 12.30
N MET A 161 8.08 -14.89 12.24
CA MET A 161 9.15 -15.03 11.22
C MET A 161 8.78 -15.99 10.08
N LYS A 162 7.76 -16.82 10.28
CA LYS A 162 7.26 -17.76 9.26
C LYS A 162 6.96 -17.01 7.95
N HIS A 163 7.47 -17.53 6.83
CA HIS A 163 7.37 -16.98 5.48
C HIS A 163 8.14 -15.68 5.19
N MET A 164 8.67 -14.98 6.20
CA MET A 164 9.33 -13.68 5.97
C MET A 164 10.55 -13.80 5.04
N ALA A 165 11.42 -14.79 5.27
CA ALA A 165 12.59 -15.01 4.42
C ALA A 165 12.22 -15.28 2.96
N VAL A 166 11.16 -16.07 2.73
CA VAL A 166 10.69 -16.44 1.39
C VAL A 166 10.12 -15.23 0.67
N LEU A 167 9.30 -14.42 1.34
CA LEU A 167 8.72 -13.20 0.75
C LEU A 167 9.79 -12.16 0.42
N ILE A 168 10.77 -11.98 1.31
CA ILE A 168 11.92 -11.10 1.03
C ILE A 168 12.72 -11.66 -0.15
N PHE A 169 13.02 -12.96 -0.17
CA PHE A 169 13.73 -13.59 -1.28
C PHE A 169 13.03 -13.34 -2.63
N PHE A 170 11.72 -13.61 -2.72
CA PHE A 170 10.96 -13.35 -3.95
C PHE A 170 10.97 -11.87 -4.32
N SER A 171 10.87 -10.96 -3.36
CA SER A 171 10.94 -9.53 -3.64
C SER A 171 12.29 -9.11 -4.25
N PHE A 172 13.41 -9.70 -3.80
CA PHE A 172 14.75 -9.37 -4.30
C PHE A 172 15.07 -10.06 -5.63
N ILE A 173 14.71 -11.33 -5.81
CA ILE A 173 14.96 -12.05 -7.06
C ILE A 173 14.16 -11.47 -8.22
N LEU A 174 12.96 -10.96 -7.97
CA LEU A 174 12.15 -10.26 -8.98
C LEU A 174 12.63 -8.82 -9.22
N TYR A 175 13.27 -8.19 -8.23
CA TYR A 175 13.84 -6.85 -8.36
C TYR A 175 15.16 -6.82 -9.14
N ALA A 176 16.03 -7.81 -8.93
CA ALA A 176 17.37 -7.80 -9.52
C ALA A 176 17.36 -7.68 -11.06
N PRO A 177 16.52 -8.43 -11.81
CA PRO A 177 16.44 -8.25 -13.25
C PRO A 177 16.00 -6.85 -13.67
N VAL A 178 15.07 -6.24 -12.94
CA VAL A 178 14.57 -4.89 -13.23
C VAL A 178 15.70 -3.87 -13.11
N VAL A 179 16.53 -3.96 -12.08
CA VAL A 179 17.67 -3.05 -11.89
C VAL A 179 18.72 -3.21 -13.00
N LEU A 180 19.01 -4.45 -13.39
CA LEU A 180 20.10 -4.75 -14.31
C LEU A 180 19.72 -4.50 -15.77
N TRP A 181 18.47 -4.78 -16.14
CA TRP A 181 18.08 -4.93 -17.55
C TRP A 181 16.86 -4.12 -17.98
N ALA A 182 16.09 -3.47 -17.10
CA ALA A 182 14.88 -2.76 -17.54
C ALA A 182 15.15 -1.59 -18.51
N GLN A 183 16.34 -0.98 -18.45
CA GLN A 183 16.74 0.06 -19.42
C GLN A 183 17.01 -0.52 -20.82
N ALA A 184 17.50 -1.76 -20.92
CA ALA A 184 17.79 -2.42 -22.20
C ALA A 184 16.56 -3.17 -22.76
N TYR A 185 15.75 -3.76 -21.88
CA TYR A 185 14.61 -4.59 -22.21
C TYR A 185 13.38 -4.15 -21.42
N PRO A 186 12.52 -3.27 -21.98
CA PRO A 186 11.38 -2.69 -21.26
C PRO A 186 10.41 -3.71 -20.67
N TRP A 187 10.22 -4.86 -21.32
CA TRP A 187 9.33 -5.93 -20.83
C TRP A 187 9.78 -6.52 -19.49
N VAL A 188 11.06 -6.41 -19.12
CA VAL A 188 11.58 -6.82 -17.80
C VAL A 188 10.94 -5.98 -16.68
N GLY A 189 10.48 -4.77 -16.99
CA GLY A 189 9.71 -3.93 -16.08
C GLY A 189 8.45 -4.62 -15.52
N ALA A 190 7.88 -5.60 -16.22
CA ALA A 190 6.71 -6.35 -15.76
C ALA A 190 6.95 -7.10 -14.43
N PHE A 191 8.21 -7.45 -14.09
CA PHE A 191 8.56 -8.06 -12.81
C PHE A 191 8.33 -7.14 -11.59
N MET A 192 8.11 -5.85 -11.81
CA MET A 192 7.74 -4.90 -10.75
C MET A 192 6.43 -5.31 -10.07
N MET A 193 5.42 -5.80 -10.79
CA MET A 193 4.14 -6.17 -10.19
C MET A 193 4.25 -7.41 -9.28
N PRO A 194 4.82 -8.55 -9.72
CA PRO A 194 5.09 -9.68 -8.83
C PRO A 194 5.95 -9.32 -7.61
N LYS A 195 6.96 -8.45 -7.77
CA LYS A 195 7.74 -7.92 -6.65
C LYS A 195 6.86 -7.18 -5.65
N THR A 196 5.99 -6.29 -6.12
CA THR A 196 5.06 -5.53 -5.27
C THR A 196 4.07 -6.44 -4.55
N VAL A 197 3.60 -7.51 -5.20
CA VAL A 197 2.80 -8.56 -4.52
C VAL A 197 3.58 -9.19 -3.37
N ALA A 198 4.87 -9.48 -3.53
CA ALA A 198 5.69 -10.04 -2.44
C ALA A 198 5.77 -9.08 -1.23
N TYR A 199 5.89 -7.77 -1.46
CA TYR A 199 5.85 -6.77 -0.39
C TYR A 199 4.48 -6.64 0.26
N LEU A 200 3.40 -6.61 -0.52
CA LEU A 200 2.03 -6.62 0.01
C LEU A 200 1.80 -7.85 0.90
N LEU A 201 2.24 -9.02 0.44
CA LEU A 201 2.15 -10.26 1.20
C LEU A 201 3.01 -10.24 2.46
N LEU A 202 4.20 -9.63 2.43
CA LEU A 202 5.03 -9.44 3.62
C LEU A 202 4.30 -8.61 4.67
N VAL A 203 3.71 -7.48 4.27
CA VAL A 203 2.90 -6.62 5.15
C VAL A 203 1.68 -7.39 5.66
N TYR A 204 0.98 -8.12 4.79
CA TYR A 204 -0.21 -8.91 5.12
C TYR A 204 0.10 -10.06 6.09
N VAL A 205 1.21 -10.78 5.93
CA VAL A 205 1.60 -11.87 6.83
C VAL A 205 1.89 -11.31 8.23
N GLY A 206 2.60 -10.18 8.33
CA GLY A 206 2.78 -9.53 9.63
C GLY A 206 1.47 -9.00 10.21
N PHE A 207 0.58 -8.43 9.38
CA PHE A 207 -0.76 -8.06 9.79
C PHE A 207 -1.53 -9.26 10.39
N LYS A 208 -1.52 -10.41 9.72
CA LYS A 208 -2.17 -11.65 10.18
C LYS A 208 -1.57 -12.24 11.45
N HIS A 209 -0.27 -12.07 11.66
CA HIS A 209 0.40 -12.50 12.88
C HIS A 209 -0.16 -11.75 14.12
N TYR A 210 -0.41 -10.44 14.01
CA TYR A 210 -0.95 -9.62 15.10
C TYR A 210 -2.48 -9.55 15.17
N VAL A 211 -3.17 -9.64 14.02
CA VAL A 211 -4.63 -9.58 13.89
C VAL A 211 -5.17 -10.93 13.40
N LYS A 212 -5.36 -11.84 14.36
CA LYS A 212 -5.81 -13.22 14.11
C LYS A 212 -7.32 -13.31 13.83
N GLU A 213 -8.11 -12.50 14.53
CA GLU A 213 -9.57 -12.56 14.49
C GLU A 213 -10.18 -11.18 14.25
N PHE A 214 -11.40 -11.19 13.70
CA PHE A 214 -12.21 -9.98 13.58
C PHE A 214 -12.88 -9.71 14.93
N ARG A 215 -12.61 -8.54 15.50
CA ARG A 215 -13.07 -8.12 16.83
C ARG A 215 -13.88 -6.85 16.70
N VAL A 216 -14.57 -6.42 17.76
CA VAL A 216 -15.23 -5.10 17.77
C VAL A 216 -14.22 -3.98 17.48
N GLN A 217 -12.99 -4.11 17.99
CA GLN A 217 -11.90 -3.18 17.69
C GLN A 217 -11.54 -3.13 16.19
N SER A 218 -11.81 -4.18 15.42
CA SER A 218 -11.58 -4.15 13.97
C SER A 218 -12.46 -3.11 13.26
N LEU A 219 -13.63 -2.77 13.80
CA LEU A 219 -14.50 -1.73 13.24
C LEU A 219 -13.87 -0.34 13.38
N ILE A 220 -13.38 0.00 14.59
CA ILE A 220 -12.68 1.28 14.81
C ILE A 220 -11.34 1.32 14.06
N GLU A 221 -10.60 0.21 13.99
CA GLU A 221 -9.38 0.11 13.17
C GLU A 221 -9.64 0.43 11.69
N LEU A 222 -10.70 -0.15 11.11
CA LEU A 222 -11.10 0.10 9.72
C LEU A 222 -11.61 1.53 9.52
N SER A 223 -12.40 2.04 10.47
CA SER A 223 -12.90 3.42 10.49
C SER A 223 -11.74 4.43 10.44
N PHE A 224 -10.72 4.27 11.30
CA PHE A 224 -9.52 5.13 11.30
C PHE A 224 -8.70 5.00 10.02
N ALA A 225 -8.58 3.81 9.44
CA ALA A 225 -7.92 3.66 8.15
C ALA A 225 -8.66 4.43 7.03
N SER A 226 -9.99 4.38 7.01
CA SER A 226 -10.81 5.15 6.09
C SER A 226 -10.75 6.67 6.33
N LEU A 227 -10.61 7.11 7.59
CA LEU A 227 -10.38 8.53 7.91
C LEU A 227 -9.09 9.04 7.26
N ILE A 228 -7.98 8.34 7.47
CA ILE A 228 -6.68 8.72 6.89
C ILE A 228 -6.77 8.71 5.36
N LEU A 229 -7.39 7.69 4.77
CA LEU A 229 -7.60 7.62 3.32
C LEU A 229 -8.41 8.81 2.80
N GLY A 230 -9.51 9.18 3.48
CA GLY A 230 -10.33 10.32 3.10
C GLY A 230 -9.58 11.65 3.19
N LEU A 231 -8.82 11.87 4.27
CA LEU A 231 -8.02 13.08 4.44
C LEU A 231 -6.93 13.19 3.37
N VAL A 232 -6.17 12.12 3.13
CA VAL A 232 -5.13 12.08 2.10
C VAL A 232 -5.74 12.26 0.70
N GLY A 233 -6.86 11.59 0.41
CA GLY A 233 -7.58 11.73 -0.86
C GLY A 233 -8.08 13.15 -1.10
N GLY A 234 -8.54 13.85 -0.06
CA GLY A 234 -8.94 15.27 -0.15
C GLY A 234 -7.76 16.20 -0.45
N VAL A 235 -6.60 15.96 0.18
CA VAL A 235 -5.37 16.70 -0.13
C VAL A 235 -4.91 16.42 -1.56
N PHE A 236 -4.90 15.15 -1.97
CA PHE A 236 -4.53 14.78 -3.34
C PHE A 236 -5.43 15.46 -4.37
N TYR A 237 -6.75 15.38 -4.22
CA TYR A 237 -7.70 16.09 -5.09
C TYR A 237 -7.36 17.58 -5.22
N ARG A 238 -7.19 18.29 -4.10
CA ARG A 238 -6.93 19.74 -4.09
C ARG A 238 -5.62 20.11 -4.76
N GLU A 239 -4.53 19.43 -4.42
CA GLU A 239 -3.22 19.77 -4.98
C GLU A 239 -3.12 19.35 -6.45
N PHE A 240 -3.70 18.19 -6.81
CA PHE A 240 -3.65 17.67 -8.17
C PHE A 240 -4.44 18.54 -9.14
N THR A 241 -5.69 18.91 -8.84
CA THR A 241 -6.45 19.80 -9.73
C THR A 241 -5.82 21.17 -9.86
N LYS A 242 -5.21 21.69 -8.78
CA LYS A 242 -4.46 22.95 -8.81
C LYS A 242 -3.26 22.90 -9.75
N VAL A 243 -2.47 21.82 -9.70
CA VAL A 243 -1.30 21.64 -10.60
C VAL A 243 -1.70 21.61 -12.06
N TYR A 244 -2.87 21.05 -12.38
CA TYR A 244 -3.39 20.96 -13.75
C TYR A 244 -4.29 22.14 -14.14
N GLY A 245 -4.54 23.11 -13.24
CA GLY A 245 -5.45 24.23 -13.49
C GLY A 245 -6.91 23.80 -13.73
N PHE A 246 -7.31 22.63 -13.24
CA PHE A 246 -8.63 22.04 -13.48
C PHE A 246 -9.67 22.60 -12.50
N THR A 247 -10.76 23.17 -13.01
CA THR A 247 -11.78 23.87 -12.19
C THR A 247 -13.14 23.20 -12.16
N ASP A 248 -13.39 22.21 -13.02
CA ASP A 248 -14.68 21.53 -13.11
C ASP A 248 -14.85 20.44 -12.02
N SER A 249 -16.06 19.88 -11.95
CA SER A 249 -16.35 18.75 -11.08
C SER A 249 -15.66 17.48 -11.58
N THR A 250 -15.05 16.72 -10.68
CA THR A 250 -14.36 15.46 -10.99
C THR A 250 -14.67 14.37 -9.95
N TYR A 251 -14.57 13.09 -10.34
CA TYR A 251 -14.63 11.97 -9.40
C TYR A 251 -13.59 12.03 -8.28
N LEU A 252 -12.44 12.70 -8.48
CA LEU A 252 -11.46 12.89 -7.40
C LEU A 252 -12.06 13.67 -6.21
N GLY A 253 -12.92 14.66 -6.49
CA GLY A 253 -13.62 15.43 -5.44
C GLY A 253 -14.59 14.57 -4.61
N LYS A 254 -15.03 13.42 -5.14
CA LYS A 254 -15.95 12.50 -4.46
C LYS A 254 -15.21 11.54 -3.51
N VAL A 255 -13.91 11.28 -3.72
CA VAL A 255 -13.11 10.32 -2.92
C VAL A 255 -13.13 10.66 -1.44
N HIS A 256 -12.90 11.94 -1.10
CA HIS A 256 -12.87 12.43 0.28
C HIS A 256 -14.16 12.10 1.04
N VAL A 257 -15.31 12.49 0.49
CA VAL A 257 -16.61 12.31 1.15
C VAL A 257 -17.00 10.84 1.25
N HIS A 258 -16.77 10.01 0.21
CA HIS A 258 -17.10 8.59 0.27
C HIS A 258 -16.26 7.84 1.31
N ALA A 259 -14.96 8.12 1.38
CA ALA A 259 -14.08 7.53 2.40
C ALA A 259 -14.50 7.95 3.82
N LEU A 260 -14.84 9.23 4.03
CA LEU A 260 -15.25 9.72 5.34
C LEU A 260 -16.65 9.23 5.77
N VAL A 261 -17.64 9.27 4.89
CA VAL A 261 -19.02 8.91 5.25
C VAL A 261 -19.20 7.39 5.28
N LEU A 262 -18.83 6.69 4.20
CA LEU A 262 -19.09 5.25 4.05
C LEU A 262 -18.00 4.38 4.68
N GLY A 263 -16.83 4.94 4.98
CA GLY A 263 -15.75 4.25 5.68
C GLY A 263 -15.61 4.69 7.13
N PHE A 264 -15.35 5.97 7.39
CA PHE A 264 -15.07 6.44 8.76
C PHE A 264 -16.32 6.51 9.64
N LEU A 265 -17.28 7.40 9.32
CA LEU A 265 -18.44 7.70 10.16
C LEU A 265 -19.37 6.49 10.31
N SER A 266 -19.69 5.81 9.22
CA SER A 266 -20.55 4.63 9.21
C SER A 266 -19.99 3.48 10.06
N LEU A 267 -18.69 3.15 9.94
CA LEU A 267 -18.05 2.11 10.73
C LEU A 267 -17.89 2.53 12.20
N LEU A 268 -17.74 3.84 12.48
CA LEU A 268 -17.71 4.36 13.84
C LEU A 268 -19.08 4.24 14.53
N VAL A 269 -20.18 4.47 13.80
CA VAL A 269 -21.55 4.20 14.27
C VAL A 269 -21.73 2.70 14.52
N PHE A 270 -21.34 1.84 13.58
CA PHE A 270 -21.38 0.39 13.77
C PHE A 270 -20.57 -0.07 14.98
N TYR A 271 -19.37 0.47 15.17
CA TYR A 271 -18.55 0.22 16.36
C TYR A 271 -19.33 0.57 17.63
N SER A 272 -19.95 1.74 17.68
CA SER A 272 -20.71 2.22 18.85
C SER A 272 -21.90 1.31 19.17
N ILE A 273 -22.65 0.86 18.16
CA ILE A 273 -23.79 -0.06 18.32
C ILE A 273 -23.29 -1.44 18.80
N VAL A 274 -22.32 -2.03 18.11
CA VAL A 274 -21.82 -3.38 18.39
C VAL A 274 -21.08 -3.43 19.73
N SER A 275 -20.38 -2.36 20.12
CA SER A 275 -19.68 -2.29 21.41
C SER A 275 -20.61 -2.36 22.63
N ARG A 276 -21.89 -1.98 22.46
CA ARG A 276 -22.89 -2.02 23.54
C ARG A 276 -23.47 -3.42 23.73
N SER A 277 -23.48 -4.27 22.70
CA SER A 277 -24.19 -5.54 22.76
C SER A 277 -23.44 -6.63 23.54
N ASN A 278 -22.12 -6.48 23.80
CA ASN A 278 -21.24 -7.46 24.47
C ASN A 278 -21.30 -8.91 23.95
N LYS A 279 -21.99 -9.17 22.83
CA LYS A 279 -22.21 -10.49 22.23
C LYS A 279 -21.10 -10.82 21.22
N LYS A 280 -20.25 -11.80 21.56
CA LYS A 280 -19.20 -12.30 20.65
C LYS A 280 -19.77 -12.86 19.34
N ASP A 281 -20.95 -13.47 19.38
CA ASP A 281 -21.60 -14.08 18.22
C ASP A 281 -22.02 -13.05 17.15
N LEU A 282 -22.48 -11.87 17.59
CA LEU A 282 -22.77 -10.76 16.68
C LEU A 282 -21.51 -10.31 15.93
N THR A 283 -20.41 -10.10 16.67
CA THR A 283 -19.13 -9.66 16.10
C THR A 283 -18.60 -10.65 15.05
N LYS A 284 -18.72 -11.95 15.34
CA LYS A 284 -18.31 -13.02 14.42
C LYS A 284 -19.17 -13.03 13.15
N SER A 285 -20.48 -12.81 13.30
CA SER A 285 -21.44 -12.77 12.18
C SER A 285 -21.20 -11.57 11.26
N LEU A 286 -20.82 -10.42 11.82
CA LEU A 286 -20.54 -9.19 11.05
C LEU A 286 -19.23 -9.23 10.26
N ARG A 287 -18.31 -10.15 10.55
CA ARG A 287 -16.99 -10.21 9.90
C ARG A 287 -17.06 -10.22 8.37
N ARG A 288 -17.88 -11.11 7.80
CA ARG A 288 -17.99 -11.28 6.34
C ARG A 288 -18.61 -10.06 5.66
N PRO A 289 -19.79 -9.56 6.07
CA PRO A 289 -20.39 -8.40 5.42
C PRO A 289 -19.59 -7.11 5.61
N ILE A 290 -18.93 -6.91 6.75
CA ILE A 290 -18.04 -5.74 6.93
C ILE A 290 -16.83 -5.80 6.00
N TYR A 291 -16.20 -6.96 5.81
CA TYR A 291 -15.12 -7.07 4.83
C TYR A 291 -15.62 -6.89 3.40
N LEU A 292 -16.84 -7.34 3.07
CA LEU A 292 -17.45 -7.12 1.77
C LEU A 292 -17.71 -5.63 1.52
N TRP A 293 -18.27 -4.93 2.52
CA TRP A 293 -18.46 -3.49 2.52
C TRP A 293 -17.14 -2.77 2.26
N VAL A 294 -16.13 -2.98 3.11
CA VAL A 294 -14.85 -2.26 2.98
C VAL A 294 -14.16 -2.58 1.65
N SER A 295 -14.26 -3.81 1.15
CA SER A 295 -13.69 -4.18 -0.16
C SER A 295 -14.40 -3.46 -1.30
N GLY A 296 -15.75 -3.36 -1.25
CA GLY A 296 -16.53 -2.58 -2.21
C GLY A 296 -16.17 -1.09 -2.16
N LEU A 297 -16.05 -0.51 -0.96
CA LEU A 297 -15.61 0.87 -0.79
C LEU A 297 -14.21 1.12 -1.34
N LEU A 298 -13.25 0.21 -1.09
CA LEU A 298 -11.90 0.32 -1.62
C LEU A 298 -11.92 0.31 -3.14
N LEU A 299 -12.64 -0.63 -3.76
CA LEU A 299 -12.76 -0.68 -5.21
C LEU A 299 -13.41 0.58 -5.78
N SER A 300 -14.47 1.08 -5.17
CA SER A 300 -15.09 2.35 -5.56
C SER A 300 -14.12 3.53 -5.46
N ILE A 301 -13.31 3.62 -4.40
CA ILE A 301 -12.29 4.68 -4.26
C ILE A 301 -11.21 4.55 -5.33
N VAL A 302 -10.70 3.35 -5.60
CA VAL A 302 -9.71 3.12 -6.67
C VAL A 302 -10.27 3.56 -8.02
N MET A 303 -11.51 3.21 -8.33
CA MET A 303 -12.14 3.59 -9.59
C MET A 303 -12.44 5.09 -9.66
N MET A 304 -12.85 5.74 -8.56
CA MET A 304 -13.00 7.20 -8.51
C MET A 304 -11.67 7.92 -8.74
N MET A 305 -10.57 7.40 -8.18
CA MET A 305 -9.23 7.92 -8.44
C MET A 305 -8.84 7.78 -9.91
N ILE A 306 -9.11 6.64 -10.54
CA ILE A 306 -8.82 6.43 -11.97
C ILE A 306 -9.64 7.38 -12.83
N HIS A 307 -10.96 7.40 -12.67
CA HIS A 307 -11.84 8.28 -13.43
C HIS A 307 -11.43 9.74 -13.27
N GLY A 308 -11.19 10.19 -12.04
CA GLY A 308 -10.88 11.60 -11.82
C GLY A 308 -9.45 11.98 -12.21
N ILE A 309 -8.47 11.06 -12.19
CA ILE A 309 -7.17 11.32 -12.82
C ILE A 309 -7.36 11.51 -14.33
N ILE A 310 -8.09 10.61 -15.01
CA ILE A 310 -8.36 10.72 -16.45
C ILE A 310 -9.05 12.06 -16.78
N GLU A 311 -10.07 12.47 -16.01
CA GLU A 311 -10.76 13.75 -16.22
C GLU A 311 -9.82 14.94 -16.13
N VAL A 312 -8.98 14.98 -15.09
CA VAL A 312 -8.07 16.10 -14.82
C VAL A 312 -6.90 16.15 -15.81
N THR A 313 -6.46 15.01 -16.32
CA THR A 313 -5.33 14.92 -17.27
C THR A 313 -5.72 15.07 -18.74
N GLY A 314 -6.98 15.41 -19.04
CA GLY A 314 -7.43 15.70 -20.41
C GLY A 314 -8.25 14.59 -21.09
N ASN A 315 -8.88 13.70 -20.32
CA ASN A 315 -9.74 12.61 -20.80
C ASN A 315 -9.03 11.56 -21.66
N TYR A 316 -7.77 11.27 -21.35
CA TYR A 316 -7.02 10.21 -22.00
C TYR A 316 -7.28 8.85 -21.35
N TYR A 317 -8.00 7.98 -22.06
CA TYR A 317 -8.32 6.62 -21.61
C TYR A 317 -7.25 5.57 -22.00
N GLY A 318 -6.20 5.99 -22.72
CA GLY A 318 -5.18 5.08 -23.24
C GLY A 318 -5.77 3.97 -24.10
N SER A 319 -5.36 2.73 -23.84
CA SER A 319 -5.86 1.55 -24.54
C SER A 319 -7.10 0.92 -23.87
N ALA A 320 -7.67 1.55 -22.84
CA ALA A 320 -8.73 0.95 -22.04
C ALA A 320 -10.11 1.37 -22.55
N PRO A 321 -11.03 0.42 -22.80
CA PRO A 321 -12.41 0.76 -23.13
C PRO A 321 -13.09 1.44 -21.94
N GLU A 322 -13.76 2.57 -22.17
CA GLU A 322 -14.56 3.26 -21.15
C GLU A 322 -15.57 2.33 -20.47
N ALA A 323 -16.18 1.43 -21.25
CA ALA A 323 -17.08 0.38 -20.77
C ALA A 323 -16.43 -0.55 -19.73
N ALA A 324 -15.14 -0.86 -19.86
CA ALA A 324 -14.42 -1.70 -18.91
C ALA A 324 -14.21 -0.96 -17.57
N ILE A 325 -13.90 0.33 -17.62
CA ILE A 325 -13.74 1.18 -16.43
C ILE A 325 -15.08 1.30 -15.69
N SER A 326 -16.15 1.61 -16.43
CA SER A 326 -17.50 1.70 -15.88
C SER A 326 -17.97 0.37 -15.27
N GLY A 327 -17.72 -0.76 -15.95
CA GLY A 327 -18.07 -2.09 -15.44
C GLY A 327 -17.37 -2.44 -14.12
N ILE A 328 -16.07 -2.13 -13.98
CA ILE A 328 -15.33 -2.34 -12.73
C ILE A 328 -15.82 -1.43 -11.61
N ALA A 329 -16.14 -0.16 -11.91
CA ALA A 329 -16.75 0.76 -10.95
C ALA A 329 -18.11 0.23 -10.44
N GLY A 330 -18.93 -0.32 -11.33
CA GLY A 330 -20.19 -0.97 -11.00
C GLY A 330 -20.04 -2.14 -10.02
N MET A 331 -19.00 -2.96 -10.15
CA MET A 331 -18.71 -4.04 -9.19
C MET A 331 -18.44 -3.49 -7.78
N GLY A 332 -17.71 -2.37 -7.65
CA GLY A 332 -17.49 -1.71 -6.37
C GLY A 332 -18.80 -1.33 -5.68
N HIS A 333 -19.73 -0.73 -6.43
CA HIS A 333 -21.05 -0.37 -5.93
C HIS A 333 -21.89 -1.58 -5.50
N ILE A 334 -21.86 -2.67 -6.26
CA ILE A 334 -22.59 -3.90 -5.92
C ILE A 334 -22.05 -4.50 -4.61
N LEU A 335 -20.73 -4.67 -4.50
CA LEU A 335 -20.09 -5.23 -3.30
C LEU A 335 -20.37 -4.36 -2.06
N LEU A 336 -20.26 -3.04 -2.22
CA LEU A 336 -20.54 -2.07 -1.17
C LEU A 336 -21.99 -2.16 -0.69
N SER A 337 -22.94 -2.17 -1.62
CA SER A 337 -24.38 -2.25 -1.33
C SER A 337 -24.74 -3.56 -0.63
N VAL A 338 -24.26 -4.69 -1.14
CA VAL A 338 -24.49 -6.01 -0.53
C VAL A 338 -23.87 -6.07 0.87
N GLY A 339 -22.65 -5.54 1.05
CA GLY A 339 -21.97 -5.52 2.34
C GLY A 339 -22.71 -4.69 3.40
N ILE A 340 -23.19 -3.50 3.03
CA ILE A 340 -23.97 -2.62 3.93
C ILE A 340 -25.31 -3.26 4.28
N VAL A 341 -26.10 -3.67 3.29
CA VAL A 341 -27.43 -4.27 3.51
C VAL A 341 -27.32 -5.53 4.36
N TRP A 342 -26.36 -6.40 4.07
CA TRP A 342 -26.14 -7.61 4.87
C TRP A 342 -25.72 -7.28 6.31
N SER A 343 -24.85 -6.27 6.52
CA SER A 343 -24.50 -5.81 7.87
C SER A 343 -25.72 -5.34 8.65
N MET A 344 -26.62 -4.58 8.00
CA MET A 344 -27.87 -4.11 8.61
C MET A 344 -28.85 -5.23 8.95
N LEU A 345 -29.01 -6.21 8.05
CA LEU A 345 -29.89 -7.37 8.28
C LEU A 345 -29.43 -8.22 9.48
N ILE A 346 -28.12 -8.28 9.75
CA ILE A 346 -27.61 -8.96 10.94
C ILE A 346 -27.98 -8.18 12.21
N LEU A 347 -27.84 -6.85 12.19
CA LEU A 347 -28.21 -6.02 13.34
C LEU A 347 -29.71 -6.09 13.63
N SER A 348 -30.57 -5.97 12.62
CA SER A 348 -32.03 -5.97 12.82
C SER A 348 -32.58 -7.28 13.38
N ARG A 349 -32.01 -8.42 12.96
CA ARG A 349 -32.39 -9.74 13.48
C ARG A 349 -32.01 -9.94 14.94
N GLU A 350 -30.97 -9.25 15.41
CA GLU A 350 -30.56 -9.33 16.81
C GLU A 350 -31.43 -8.46 17.72
N ASP A 351 -31.96 -7.34 17.22
CA ASP A 351 -32.91 -6.51 17.98
C ASP A 351 -34.24 -7.25 18.20
N VAL A 352 -34.75 -7.95 17.18
CA VAL A 352 -35.99 -8.74 17.28
C VAL A 352 -35.89 -9.92 18.27
N LYS A 353 -34.70 -10.45 18.52
CA LYS A 353 -34.51 -11.48 19.56
C LYS A 353 -34.52 -10.93 20.98
N ASN A 354 -34.36 -9.61 21.16
CA ASN A 354 -34.29 -8.96 22.47
C ASN A 354 -35.59 -8.20 22.83
N SER A 355 -36.52 -8.06 21.88
CA SER A 355 -37.90 -7.58 22.07
C SER A 355 -38.84 -8.75 22.29
#